data_AF-A0A7S2GX97-F1
#
_entry.id   AF-A0A7S2GX97-F1
#
_cell.length_a   1.000
_cell.length_b   1.000
_cell.length_c   1.000
_cell.angle_alpha   90.00
_cell.angle_beta   90.00
_cell.angle_gamma   90.00
#
_symmetry.space_group_name_H-M   'P 1'
#
loop_
_entity.id
_entity.type
_entity.pdbx_description
1 polymer ?
#
loop_
_entity_poly.entity_id
_entity_poly.type
_entity_poly.pdbx_seq_one_letter_code
_entity_poly.pdbx_strand_id
1 'polypeptide(L)'
;MEQRRRVQKQPKRDVINGNDPSLRKSKALRRRKVPKRGSDKISSSTVILLASSFLGLFLLGYMYSVIGIFSGRNQTTSGGNALANGSGSNGSPLALRGNQPQKQTNKIKLIDDANHGPLQPAASLDDVASFLLKLVRMSSNDLRHIYEDEDRQDDSKAKDPFQLEALERGECPHVDSTIDWLPPKIPSDASTLFKIQQSSTDKDSSNRKVGVWFEHLSKAGGTSMCNLANANMPKKDVPQYYCMPSEPDMVDARVGQWTNRKLQNYIRDKKKYFVSNEWEPFPLDKFNMRPSVDGGNHDDSDPWLIFVTTLRHPLNRLVSAYKFWGILHNTAENKPTLAEFLQRRENRARNDMNDPQGLGKHLGANDDFLAMVGRPNFAMWKFSGGTMPLPKSIGGAVPWGDIEDEWVNSFLVAVKTLCQYDLVIPMELLSTTHETKDGSGVGPLYDILGWDSFEDSHVVNTGPILNSKAKESDLSEQEYDELWDKNRMDMVIYYWTRAVYLTRIHCASRLVA
;
A
#
# COMPACT_ATOMS: atom_id res chain seq x y z
N MET A 1 21.94 -62.62 -13.29
CA MET A 1 20.67 -62.95 -13.95
C MET A 1 19.72 -61.81 -13.62
N GLU A 2 19.16 -60.98 -14.50
CA GLU A 2 19.00 -60.99 -15.95
C GLU A 2 18.69 -59.52 -16.35
N GLN A 3 19.33 -59.03 -17.41
CA GLN A 3 19.15 -57.68 -17.96
C GLN A 3 17.84 -57.56 -18.74
N ARG A 4 17.12 -56.43 -18.64
CA ARG A 4 16.25 -55.96 -19.72
C ARG A 4 16.33 -54.44 -19.94
N ARG A 5 16.85 -54.10 -21.13
CA ARG A 5 16.83 -52.80 -21.81
C ARG A 5 15.43 -52.50 -22.40
N ARG A 6 15.00 -51.23 -22.40
CA ARG A 6 14.15 -50.58 -23.43
C ARG A 6 14.49 -49.08 -23.46
N VAL A 7 15.27 -48.61 -24.44
CA VAL A 7 14.91 -48.04 -25.77
C VAL A 7 14.14 -46.71 -25.69
N GLN A 8 14.90 -45.61 -25.89
CA GLN A 8 14.43 -44.26 -26.25
C GLN A 8 13.87 -44.25 -27.69
N LYS A 9 12.77 -43.52 -27.91
CA LYS A 9 12.29 -43.11 -29.24
C LYS A 9 12.19 -41.58 -29.27
N GLN A 10 12.93 -40.95 -30.17
CA GLN A 10 12.75 -39.55 -30.59
C GLN A 10 11.64 -39.45 -31.64
N PRO A 11 10.88 -38.34 -31.71
CA PRO A 11 10.05 -38.02 -32.86
C PRO A 11 10.78 -37.16 -33.90
N LYS A 12 10.38 -37.41 -35.15
CA LYS A 12 10.94 -36.97 -36.43
C LYS A 12 10.73 -35.47 -36.70
N ARG A 13 11.70 -34.87 -37.39
CA ARG A 13 11.57 -33.60 -38.13
C ARG A 13 10.93 -33.88 -39.48
N ASP A 14 9.84 -33.17 -39.79
CA ASP A 14 9.31 -33.10 -41.15
C ASP A 14 9.74 -31.80 -41.83
N VAL A 15 10.24 -31.99 -43.04
CA VAL A 15 10.70 -31.00 -44.01
C VAL A 15 9.52 -30.69 -44.92
N ILE A 16 9.16 -29.41 -45.09
CA ILE A 16 8.29 -28.97 -46.20
C ILE A 16 8.96 -27.78 -46.88
N ASN A 17 9.49 -28.04 -48.07
CA ASN A 17 9.79 -27.06 -49.11
C ASN A 17 8.53 -26.87 -49.97
N GLY A 18 8.21 -25.62 -50.30
CA GLY A 18 7.16 -25.29 -51.26
C GLY A 18 7.39 -23.91 -51.87
N ASN A 19 8.03 -23.89 -53.03
CA ASN A 19 8.06 -22.76 -53.95
C ASN A 19 6.80 -22.82 -54.84
N ASP A 20 6.05 -21.73 -54.98
CA ASP A 20 5.30 -21.45 -56.21
C ASP A 20 5.15 -19.93 -56.44
N PRO A 21 5.61 -19.39 -57.59
CA PRO A 21 5.51 -17.98 -57.93
C PRO A 21 4.40 -17.73 -58.97
N SER A 22 3.25 -17.20 -58.56
CA SER A 22 2.36 -16.52 -59.52
C SER A 22 1.38 -15.57 -58.85
N LEU A 23 1.61 -14.25 -58.99
CA LEU A 23 0.58 -13.24 -59.32
C LEU A 23 1.20 -11.83 -59.32
N ARG A 24 1.51 -11.36 -60.53
CA ARG A 24 1.72 -9.95 -60.87
C ARG A 24 0.37 -9.25 -61.01
N LYS A 25 0.25 -8.05 -60.44
CA LYS A 25 -0.25 -6.78 -61.06
C LYS A 25 -0.44 -5.73 -59.95
N SER A 26 0.53 -4.84 -59.75
CA SER A 26 0.60 -3.47 -60.31
C SER A 26 -0.42 -2.49 -59.74
N LYS A 27 0.04 -1.52 -58.93
CA LYS A 27 -0.26 -0.11 -59.15
C LYS A 27 0.76 0.82 -58.48
N ALA A 28 1.00 1.90 -59.22
CA ALA A 28 2.13 2.81 -59.18
C ALA A 28 2.06 3.93 -58.13
N LEU A 29 3.26 4.45 -57.83
CA LEU A 29 3.66 5.84 -57.56
C LEU A 29 3.04 6.62 -56.37
N ARG A 30 3.91 6.96 -55.40
CA ARG A 30 4.43 8.34 -55.24
C ARG A 30 5.68 8.37 -54.37
N ARG A 31 6.81 8.78 -54.97
CA ARG A 31 8.09 9.07 -54.31
C ARG A 31 8.03 10.45 -53.65
N ARG A 32 8.36 10.55 -52.36
CA ARG A 32 8.94 11.76 -51.74
C ARG A 32 10.33 11.41 -51.22
N LYS A 33 11.35 12.11 -51.73
CA LYS A 33 12.74 12.04 -51.27
C LYS A 33 12.84 12.67 -49.87
N VAL A 34 13.42 11.95 -48.92
CA VAL A 34 13.90 12.48 -47.63
C VAL A 34 15.44 12.43 -47.69
N PRO A 35 16.15 13.52 -47.34
CA PRO A 35 17.61 13.54 -47.38
C PRO A 35 18.19 12.70 -46.23
N LYS A 36 19.18 11.86 -46.55
CA LYS A 36 20.04 11.18 -45.58
C LYS A 36 20.90 12.23 -44.85
N ARG A 37 20.70 12.38 -43.53
CA ARG A 37 21.68 13.01 -42.64
C ARG A 37 22.74 11.97 -42.25
N GLY A 38 24.01 12.35 -42.43
CA GLY A 38 25.16 11.54 -42.07
C GLY A 38 25.21 11.29 -40.56
N SER A 39 25.55 10.05 -40.21
CA SER A 39 25.87 9.64 -38.85
C SER A 39 27.33 9.97 -38.56
N ASP A 40 27.57 11.10 -37.90
CA ASP A 40 28.87 11.37 -37.30
C ASP A 40 29.03 10.51 -36.04
N LYS A 41 30.02 9.61 -36.08
CA LYS A 41 30.41 8.80 -34.92
C LYS A 41 31.01 9.72 -33.86
N ILE A 42 30.25 9.97 -32.80
CA ILE A 42 30.78 10.58 -31.57
C ILE A 42 31.74 9.56 -30.95
N SER A 43 33.02 9.96 -30.83
CA SER A 43 34.06 9.15 -30.19
C SER A 43 33.69 8.87 -28.73
N SER A 44 33.84 7.61 -28.31
CA SER A 44 33.57 7.13 -26.96
C SER A 44 34.32 7.92 -25.87
N SER A 45 35.41 8.60 -26.24
CA SER A 45 36.20 9.46 -25.34
C SER A 45 35.46 10.76 -24.97
N THR A 46 34.61 11.30 -25.85
CA THR A 46 33.87 12.54 -25.60
C THR A 46 32.70 12.32 -24.63
N VAL A 47 32.08 11.14 -24.67
CA VAL A 47 31.01 10.76 -23.74
C VAL A 47 31.55 10.57 -22.32
N ILE A 48 32.75 10.01 -22.17
CA ILE A 48 33.40 9.82 -20.86
C ILE A 48 33.82 11.16 -20.25
N LEU A 49 34.32 12.11 -21.06
CA LEU A 49 34.68 13.46 -20.61
C LEU A 49 33.47 14.29 -20.16
N LEU A 50 32.32 14.14 -20.83
CA LEU A 50 31.08 14.80 -20.42
C LEU A 50 30.48 14.20 -19.15
N ALA A 51 30.52 12.86 -18.99
CA ALA A 51 30.03 12.20 -17.78
C ALA A 51 30.87 12.53 -16.53
N SER A 52 32.19 12.63 -16.68
CA SER A 52 33.10 13.01 -15.58
C SER A 52 32.98 14.48 -15.18
N SER A 53 32.71 15.38 -16.13
CA SER A 53 32.45 16.80 -15.85
C SER A 53 31.13 17.01 -15.07
N PHE A 54 30.09 16.23 -15.40
CA PHE A 54 28.82 16.27 -14.68
C PHE A 54 28.93 15.75 -13.24
N LEU A 55 29.70 14.68 -13.02
CA LEU A 55 29.93 14.14 -11.68
C LEU A 55 30.74 15.11 -10.80
N GLY A 56 31.72 15.81 -11.38
CA GLY A 56 32.51 16.83 -10.68
C GLY A 56 31.66 18.04 -10.24
N LEU A 57 30.77 18.53 -11.11
CA LEU A 57 29.86 19.63 -10.77
C LEU A 57 28.83 19.24 -9.70
N PHE A 58 28.35 17.99 -9.72
CA PHE A 58 27.40 17.49 -8.72
C PHE A 58 28.04 17.38 -7.33
N LEU A 59 29.29 16.91 -7.26
CA LEU A 59 30.04 16.83 -6.00
C LEU A 59 30.41 18.21 -5.44
N LEU A 60 30.73 19.17 -6.32
CA LEU A 60 30.96 20.57 -5.92
C LEU A 60 29.69 21.23 -5.39
N GLY A 61 28.53 21.03 -6.04
CA GLY A 61 27.24 21.53 -5.54
C GLY A 61 26.85 20.93 -4.18
N TYR A 62 27.13 19.65 -3.97
CA TYR A 62 26.89 18.97 -2.69
C TYR A 62 27.79 19.52 -1.57
N MET A 63 29.08 19.76 -1.85
CA MET A 63 30.02 20.33 -0.88
C MET A 63 29.67 21.78 -0.47
N TYR A 64 29.22 22.62 -1.42
CA TYR A 64 28.77 23.98 -1.09
C TYR A 64 27.48 24.01 -0.26
N SER A 65 26.60 23.02 -0.44
CA SER A 65 25.36 22.90 0.34
C SER A 65 25.65 22.51 1.80
N VAL A 66 26.68 21.69 2.06
CA VAL A 66 27.08 21.28 3.42
C VAL A 66 27.79 22.42 4.17
N ILE A 67 28.57 23.25 3.47
CA ILE A 67 29.28 24.39 4.10
C ILE A 67 28.32 25.53 4.47
N GLY A 68 27.26 25.77 3.67
CA GLY A 68 26.27 26.82 3.96
C GLY A 68 25.45 26.58 5.24
N ILE A 69 25.32 25.33 5.69
CA ILE A 69 24.53 24.96 6.88
C ILE A 69 25.31 25.23 8.19
N PHE A 70 26.64 25.35 8.14
CA PHE A 70 27.47 25.57 9.34
C PHE A 70 27.75 27.04 9.70
N SER A 71 27.34 28.02 8.87
CA SER A 71 27.65 29.45 9.11
C SER A 71 26.49 30.32 9.60
N GLY A 72 25.32 29.74 9.91
CA GLY A 72 24.10 30.50 10.20
C GLY A 72 23.46 30.22 11.57
N ARG A 73 24.19 30.29 12.68
CA ARG A 73 23.57 30.27 14.01
C ARG A 73 24.38 31.09 15.02
N ASN A 74 24.09 32.39 15.07
CA ASN A 74 24.28 33.23 16.24
C ASN A 74 23.46 34.51 16.07
N GLN A 75 22.29 34.56 16.69
CA GLN A 75 21.77 35.77 17.33
C GLN A 75 20.53 35.45 18.18
N THR A 76 20.70 35.63 19.48
CA THR A 76 19.71 35.65 20.55
C THR A 76 19.18 37.07 20.77
N THR A 77 17.86 37.22 20.91
CA THR A 77 17.15 38.28 21.67
C THR A 77 15.74 37.72 21.95
N SER A 78 15.35 37.35 23.17
CA SER A 78 14.95 38.15 24.35
C SER A 78 13.79 39.13 24.11
N GLY A 79 12.65 38.87 24.78
CA GLY A 79 11.78 39.93 25.31
C GLY A 79 10.29 39.81 25.02
N GLY A 80 9.47 39.77 26.08
CA GLY A 80 8.24 40.57 26.14
C GLY A 80 6.91 39.84 26.35
N ASN A 81 6.47 39.78 27.61
CA ASN A 81 5.08 39.59 28.02
C ASN A 81 4.16 40.71 27.51
N ALA A 82 2.90 40.40 27.20
CA ALA A 82 1.76 41.28 27.51
C ALA A 82 0.41 40.54 27.43
N LEU A 83 -0.30 40.52 28.56
CA LEU A 83 -1.74 40.34 28.71
C LEU A 83 -2.50 41.57 28.17
N ALA A 84 -3.68 41.37 27.57
CA ALA A 84 -4.79 42.33 27.71
C ALA A 84 -6.15 41.73 27.28
N ASN A 85 -7.13 41.96 28.15
CA ASN A 85 -8.57 41.72 28.03
C ASN A 85 -9.26 42.68 27.05
N GLY A 86 -10.50 42.33 26.66
CA GLY A 86 -11.58 43.27 26.27
C GLY A 86 -12.51 42.67 25.21
N SER A 87 -13.65 42.04 25.55
CA SER A 87 -14.96 42.60 25.91
C SER A 87 -15.65 43.49 24.85
N GLY A 88 -16.71 42.93 24.24
CA GLY A 88 -18.00 43.59 24.03
C GLY A 88 -18.24 44.42 22.76
N SER A 89 -19.20 44.00 21.92
CA SER A 89 -20.56 44.60 21.87
C SER A 89 -21.26 44.45 20.50
N ASN A 90 -22.51 43.99 20.59
CA ASN A 90 -23.74 44.26 19.83
C ASN A 90 -23.71 44.94 18.45
N GLY A 91 -24.41 44.31 17.49
CA GLY A 91 -24.93 44.93 16.28
C GLY A 91 -26.03 44.08 15.63
N SER A 92 -27.27 44.58 15.71
CA SER A 92 -28.58 44.03 15.31
C SER A 92 -28.80 43.74 13.80
N PRO A 93 -29.93 43.12 13.41
CA PRO A 93 -30.06 42.28 12.21
C PRO A 93 -30.60 43.04 10.99
N LEU A 94 -30.25 42.55 9.80
CA LEU A 94 -30.85 42.96 8.53
C LEU A 94 -31.40 41.73 7.80
N ALA A 95 -32.72 41.65 7.82
CA ALA A 95 -33.50 40.74 6.99
C ALA A 95 -33.53 41.25 5.55
N LEU A 96 -33.14 40.42 4.59
CA LEU A 96 -33.50 40.60 3.18
C LEU A 96 -33.70 39.24 2.49
N ARG A 97 -34.97 39.01 2.15
CA ARG A 97 -35.52 38.46 0.89
C ARG A 97 -34.87 37.21 0.29
N GLY A 98 -35.73 36.19 0.15
CA GLY A 98 -35.40 34.91 -0.43
C GLY A 98 -35.28 34.88 -1.95
N ASN A 99 -34.73 33.76 -2.39
CA ASN A 99 -34.95 33.16 -3.69
C ASN A 99 -34.91 31.64 -3.50
N GLN A 100 -36.01 30.97 -3.85
CA GLN A 100 -36.11 29.52 -3.89
C GLN A 100 -35.19 28.97 -4.99
N PRO A 101 -34.43 27.89 -4.75
CA PRO A 101 -33.84 27.13 -5.84
C PRO A 101 -34.84 26.09 -6.35
N GLN A 102 -35.05 26.12 -7.67
CA GLN A 102 -35.80 25.12 -8.44
C GLN A 102 -35.18 23.72 -8.24
N LYS A 103 -35.99 22.77 -7.75
CA LYS A 103 -35.70 21.34 -7.79
C LYS A 103 -35.70 20.86 -9.24
N GLN A 104 -34.52 20.66 -9.83
CA GLN A 104 -34.35 19.78 -10.99
C GLN A 104 -34.04 18.37 -10.48
N THR A 105 -35.05 17.51 -10.44
CA THR A 105 -34.87 16.07 -10.20
C THR A 105 -34.54 15.39 -11.53
N ASN A 106 -33.26 15.16 -11.78
CA ASN A 106 -32.83 14.20 -12.81
C ASN A 106 -33.05 12.78 -12.28
N LYS A 107 -34.12 12.14 -12.76
CA LYS A 107 -34.42 10.73 -12.56
C LYS A 107 -33.38 9.90 -13.34
N ILE A 108 -32.33 9.45 -12.66
CA ILE A 108 -31.47 8.37 -13.17
C ILE A 108 -32.29 7.08 -13.03
N LYS A 109 -32.58 6.44 -14.16
CA LYS A 109 -33.23 5.13 -14.23
C LYS A 109 -32.18 4.09 -13.80
N LEU A 110 -32.25 3.63 -12.56
CA LEU A 110 -31.58 2.38 -12.18
C LEU A 110 -32.25 1.23 -12.94
N ILE A 111 -31.43 0.35 -13.48
CA ILE A 111 -31.85 -0.91 -14.10
C ILE A 111 -32.15 -1.88 -12.96
N ASP A 112 -33.41 -2.31 -12.85
CA ASP A 112 -33.84 -3.34 -11.89
C ASP A 112 -33.45 -4.73 -12.42
N ASP A 113 -32.31 -5.26 -11.95
CA ASP A 113 -31.98 -6.68 -12.08
C ASP A 113 -32.63 -7.46 -10.92
N ALA A 114 -33.90 -7.84 -11.13
CA ALA A 114 -34.67 -8.64 -10.21
C ALA A 114 -34.27 -10.13 -10.32
N ASN A 115 -33.17 -10.53 -9.67
CA ASN A 115 -32.84 -11.95 -9.40
C ASN A 115 -31.72 -12.14 -8.35
N HIS A 116 -31.73 -11.35 -7.27
CA HIS A 116 -30.83 -11.55 -6.13
C HIS A 116 -31.58 -12.26 -5.00
N GLY A 117 -31.05 -13.41 -4.54
CA GLY A 117 -31.54 -14.16 -3.38
C GLY A 117 -31.50 -13.34 -2.07
N PRO A 118 -31.96 -13.91 -0.94
CA PRO A 118 -32.00 -13.20 0.33
C PRO A 118 -30.60 -12.70 0.74
N LEU A 119 -30.56 -11.41 1.09
CA LEU A 119 -29.37 -10.65 1.44
C LEU A 119 -28.72 -11.18 2.73
N GLN A 120 -27.39 -11.16 2.79
CA GLN A 120 -26.63 -11.70 3.92
C GLN A 120 -26.09 -10.59 4.83
N PRO A 121 -26.28 -10.67 6.16
CA PRO A 121 -25.72 -9.69 7.08
C PRO A 121 -24.19 -9.84 7.14
N ALA A 122 -23.48 -8.70 7.09
CA ALA A 122 -22.04 -8.68 7.30
C ALA A 122 -21.68 -8.99 8.77
N ALA A 123 -20.50 -9.59 8.98
CA ALA A 123 -19.96 -9.82 10.32
C ALA A 123 -19.66 -8.49 11.02
N SER A 124 -19.84 -8.43 12.35
CA SER A 124 -19.41 -7.26 13.11
C SER A 124 -17.88 -7.19 13.18
N LEU A 125 -17.32 -6.00 13.48
CA LEU A 125 -15.87 -5.85 13.67
C LEU A 125 -15.34 -6.77 14.79
N ASP A 126 -16.15 -7.01 15.82
CA ASP A 126 -15.81 -7.89 16.93
C ASP A 126 -15.84 -9.37 16.53
N ASP A 127 -16.75 -9.77 15.64
CA ASP A 127 -16.82 -11.13 15.11
C ASP A 127 -15.57 -11.45 14.28
N VAL A 128 -15.19 -10.55 13.36
CA VAL A 128 -13.98 -10.72 12.54
C VAL A 128 -12.73 -10.77 13.41
N ALA A 129 -12.61 -9.86 14.39
CA ALA A 129 -11.48 -9.84 15.31
C ALA A 129 -11.41 -11.11 16.17
N SER A 130 -12.54 -11.59 16.67
CA SER A 130 -12.63 -12.84 17.43
C SER A 130 -12.29 -14.06 16.57
N PHE A 131 -12.73 -14.08 15.31
CA PHE A 131 -12.41 -15.13 14.36
C PHE A 131 -10.90 -15.22 14.10
N LEU A 132 -10.26 -14.10 13.76
CA LEU A 132 -8.82 -14.07 13.49
C LEU A 132 -7.99 -14.32 14.75
N LEU A 133 -8.50 -13.93 15.92
CA LEU A 133 -7.86 -14.26 17.19
C LEU A 133 -7.85 -15.77 17.46
N LYS A 134 -8.90 -16.51 17.06
CA LYS A 134 -8.90 -17.98 17.14
C LYS A 134 -7.82 -18.57 16.23
N LEU A 135 -7.69 -18.06 15.00
CA LEU A 135 -6.65 -18.52 14.08
C LEU A 135 -5.24 -18.26 14.62
N VAL A 136 -4.94 -17.04 15.07
CA VAL A 136 -3.59 -16.71 15.52
C VAL A 136 -3.15 -17.46 16.80
N ARG A 137 -4.11 -18.02 17.55
CA ARG A 137 -3.88 -18.91 18.70
C ARG A 137 -3.58 -20.35 18.31
N MET A 138 -3.83 -20.75 17.06
CA MET A 138 -3.47 -22.08 16.58
C MET A 138 -1.95 -22.28 16.58
N SER A 139 -1.51 -23.54 16.55
CA SER A 139 -0.09 -23.83 16.43
C SER A 139 0.43 -23.37 15.06
N SER A 140 1.73 -23.04 14.98
CA SER A 140 2.36 -22.71 13.70
C SER A 140 2.19 -23.82 12.67
N ASN A 141 2.25 -25.08 13.09
CA ASN A 141 2.08 -26.23 12.20
C ASN A 141 0.66 -26.26 11.62
N ASP A 142 -0.37 -26.03 12.44
CA ASP A 142 -1.75 -26.02 11.95
C ASP A 142 -1.99 -24.83 10.99
N LEU A 143 -1.44 -23.65 11.30
CA LEU A 143 -1.56 -22.49 10.41
C LEU A 143 -0.82 -22.69 9.08
N ARG A 144 0.36 -23.31 9.10
CA ARG A 144 1.08 -23.68 7.88
C ARG A 144 0.33 -24.72 7.08
N HIS A 145 -0.30 -25.69 7.74
CA HIS A 145 -1.17 -26.64 7.05
C HIS A 145 -2.34 -25.96 6.36
N ILE A 146 -2.95 -24.96 7.01
CA ILE A 146 -4.02 -24.16 6.41
C ILE A 146 -3.52 -23.40 5.17
N TYR A 147 -2.36 -22.73 5.24
CA TYR A 147 -1.94 -21.76 4.24
C TYR A 147 -0.93 -22.27 3.19
N GLU A 148 -0.16 -23.31 3.50
CA GLU A 148 0.99 -23.72 2.68
C GLU A 148 0.96 -25.19 2.22
N ASP A 149 0.15 -26.05 2.84
CA ASP A 149 0.12 -27.47 2.49
C ASP A 149 -0.70 -27.66 1.20
N GLU A 150 -0.03 -28.10 0.13
CA GLU A 150 -0.65 -28.37 -1.18
C GLU A 150 -1.42 -29.71 -1.16
N ASP A 151 -1.07 -30.63 -0.24
CA ASP A 151 -1.68 -31.95 -0.09
C ASP A 151 -2.89 -31.91 0.87
N ARG A 152 -3.91 -31.14 0.50
CA ARG A 152 -5.17 -30.93 1.27
C ARG A 152 -6.14 -32.13 1.25
N GLN A 153 -5.66 -33.35 0.97
CA GLN A 153 -6.52 -34.54 0.83
C GLN A 153 -6.89 -35.23 2.15
N ASP A 154 -6.33 -34.79 3.28
CA ASP A 154 -6.63 -35.39 4.59
C ASP A 154 -7.76 -34.62 5.30
N ASP A 155 -8.96 -35.22 5.32
CA ASP A 155 -10.16 -34.70 5.99
C ASP A 155 -9.99 -34.49 7.51
N SER A 156 -8.89 -35.00 8.12
CA SER A 156 -8.59 -34.81 9.54
C SER A 156 -7.83 -33.52 9.87
N LYS A 157 -7.32 -32.79 8.85
CA LYS A 157 -6.55 -31.55 9.03
C LYS A 157 -7.44 -30.31 9.09
N ALA A 158 -6.92 -29.24 9.71
CA ALA A 158 -7.63 -27.95 9.79
C ALA A 158 -7.92 -27.40 8.38
N LYS A 159 -9.20 -27.32 8.03
CA LYS A 159 -9.66 -26.83 6.72
C LYS A 159 -9.32 -25.35 6.56
N ASP A 160 -8.91 -24.96 5.34
CA ASP A 160 -8.73 -23.56 4.96
C ASP A 160 -10.02 -22.76 5.25
N PRO A 161 -10.02 -21.88 6.27
CA PRO A 161 -11.21 -21.16 6.69
C PRO A 161 -11.68 -20.14 5.65
N PHE A 162 -10.78 -19.72 4.78
CA PHE A 162 -11.00 -18.67 3.79
C PHE A 162 -11.36 -19.24 2.43
N GLN A 163 -11.16 -20.55 2.21
CA GLN A 163 -11.31 -21.20 0.90
C GLN A 163 -10.52 -20.46 -0.19
N LEU A 164 -9.28 -20.07 0.16
CA LEU A 164 -8.46 -19.14 -0.64
C LEU A 164 -8.15 -19.70 -2.03
N GLU A 165 -7.93 -21.01 -2.14
CA GLU A 165 -7.67 -21.67 -3.41
C GLU A 165 -8.83 -21.54 -4.40
N ALA A 166 -10.08 -21.68 -3.93
CA ALA A 166 -11.26 -21.47 -4.78
C ALA A 166 -11.36 -20.00 -5.21
N LEU A 167 -11.15 -19.07 -4.26
CA LEU A 167 -11.11 -17.64 -4.55
C LEU A 167 -10.01 -17.28 -5.57
N GLU A 168 -8.83 -17.88 -5.48
CA GLU A 168 -7.72 -17.67 -6.43
C GLU A 168 -8.00 -18.23 -7.83
N ARG A 169 -8.84 -19.26 -7.94
CA ARG A 169 -9.40 -19.73 -9.22
C ARG A 169 -10.51 -18.84 -9.77
N GLY A 170 -10.91 -17.81 -9.04
CA GLY A 170 -12.00 -16.91 -9.39
C GLY A 170 -13.39 -17.44 -9.07
N GLU A 171 -13.48 -18.47 -8.24
CA GLU A 171 -14.74 -19.04 -7.76
C GLU A 171 -15.25 -18.24 -6.54
N CYS A 172 -16.57 -18.24 -6.32
CA CYS A 172 -17.16 -17.73 -5.09
C CYS A 172 -17.64 -18.90 -4.22
N PRO A 173 -16.84 -19.36 -3.25
CA PRO A 173 -17.14 -20.57 -2.49
C PRO A 173 -18.11 -20.33 -1.31
N HIS A 174 -18.55 -19.09 -1.11
CA HIS A 174 -19.47 -18.68 -0.04
C HIS A 174 -20.88 -18.47 -0.59
N VAL A 175 -21.47 -19.55 -1.08
CA VAL A 175 -22.86 -19.53 -1.57
C VAL A 175 -23.77 -19.71 -0.36
N ASP A 176 -24.55 -18.68 -0.04
CA ASP A 176 -25.62 -18.71 0.98
C ASP A 176 -25.18 -18.88 2.46
N SER A 177 -23.91 -18.64 2.80
CA SER A 177 -23.41 -18.69 4.19
C SER A 177 -22.87 -17.35 4.69
N THR A 178 -23.27 -16.92 5.90
CA THR A 178 -22.66 -15.75 6.55
C THR A 178 -21.15 -15.96 6.67
N ILE A 179 -20.38 -14.96 6.27
CA ILE A 179 -18.91 -15.04 6.26
C ILE A 179 -18.38 -14.29 7.49
N ASP A 180 -18.17 -15.02 8.59
CA ASP A 180 -17.80 -14.47 9.91
C ASP A 180 -16.47 -13.70 9.91
N TRP A 181 -15.63 -13.89 8.89
CA TRP A 181 -14.35 -13.23 8.73
C TRP A 181 -14.35 -12.10 7.70
N LEU A 182 -15.44 -11.89 6.95
CA LEU A 182 -15.52 -10.82 5.97
C LEU A 182 -15.92 -9.51 6.67
N PRO A 183 -15.07 -8.46 6.65
CA PRO A 183 -15.42 -7.20 7.28
C PRO A 183 -16.61 -6.54 6.58
N PRO A 184 -17.41 -5.75 7.33
CA PRO A 184 -18.56 -5.06 6.77
C PRO A 184 -18.13 -4.13 5.63
N LYS A 185 -18.99 -4.02 4.62
CA LYS A 185 -18.76 -3.09 3.52
C LYS A 185 -18.89 -1.67 4.06
N ILE A 186 -17.84 -0.88 3.90
CA ILE A 186 -17.85 0.52 4.33
C ILE A 186 -18.71 1.31 3.32
N PRO A 187 -19.64 2.16 3.78
CA PRO A 187 -20.49 2.97 2.90
C PRO A 187 -19.69 3.76 1.86
N SER A 188 -20.17 3.76 0.62
CA SER A 188 -19.42 4.18 -0.57
C SER A 188 -19.51 5.67 -0.92
N ASP A 189 -20.00 6.53 -0.03
CA ASP A 189 -20.29 7.93 -0.38
C ASP A 189 -19.01 8.70 -0.71
N ALA A 190 -17.94 8.51 0.09
CA ALA A 190 -16.63 9.10 -0.19
C ALA A 190 -16.05 8.57 -1.51
N SER A 191 -16.13 7.26 -1.75
CA SER A 191 -15.67 6.63 -3.00
C SER A 191 -16.43 7.16 -4.22
N THR A 192 -17.75 7.23 -4.13
CA THR A 192 -18.61 7.72 -5.22
C THR A 192 -18.28 9.18 -5.52
N LEU A 193 -18.19 10.01 -4.48
CA LEU A 193 -17.84 11.42 -4.62
C LEU A 193 -16.42 11.60 -5.18
N PHE A 194 -15.46 10.79 -4.75
CA PHE A 194 -14.09 10.81 -5.27
C PHE A 194 -14.05 10.50 -6.77
N LYS A 195 -14.75 9.45 -7.23
CA LYS A 195 -14.84 9.09 -8.65
C LYS A 195 -15.51 10.19 -9.50
N ILE A 196 -16.56 10.81 -8.98
CA ILE A 196 -17.20 11.98 -9.64
C ILE A 196 -16.20 13.15 -9.74
N GLN A 197 -15.44 13.42 -8.67
CA GLN A 197 -14.43 14.49 -8.63
C GLN A 197 -13.16 14.19 -9.43
N GLN A 198 -12.91 12.93 -9.80
CA GLN A 198 -11.85 12.55 -10.72
C GLN A 198 -12.28 12.73 -12.18
N SER A 199 -13.52 12.35 -12.51
CA SER A 199 -14.05 12.40 -13.88
C SER A 199 -14.49 13.79 -14.32
N SER A 200 -14.69 14.74 -13.40
CA SER A 200 -15.04 16.12 -13.75
C SER A 200 -13.93 16.77 -14.57
N THR A 201 -14.24 17.23 -15.78
CA THR A 201 -13.34 17.99 -16.66
C THR A 201 -12.92 19.35 -16.10
N ASP A 202 -13.50 19.74 -14.97
CA ASP A 202 -13.25 21.02 -14.33
C ASP A 202 -11.85 21.02 -13.71
N LYS A 203 -10.96 21.83 -14.30
CA LYS A 203 -9.55 21.92 -13.87
C LYS A 203 -9.41 22.57 -12.49
N ASP A 204 -10.50 23.13 -11.96
CA ASP A 204 -10.50 23.75 -10.65
C ASP A 204 -10.66 22.70 -9.54
N SER A 205 -9.54 22.36 -8.90
CA SER A 205 -9.51 21.48 -7.73
C SER A 205 -10.08 22.16 -6.48
N SER A 206 -10.55 23.41 -6.57
CA SER A 206 -11.12 24.15 -5.45
C SER A 206 -12.31 23.44 -4.82
N ASN A 207 -13.07 22.66 -5.60
CA ASN A 207 -14.28 21.95 -5.16
C ASN A 207 -14.06 20.49 -4.75
N ARG A 208 -12.82 19.98 -4.79
CA ARG A 208 -12.56 18.61 -4.37
C ARG A 208 -12.67 18.51 -2.84
N LYS A 209 -13.50 17.57 -2.39
CA LYS A 209 -13.82 17.33 -0.97
C LYS A 209 -13.30 15.99 -0.48
N VAL A 210 -12.87 15.10 -1.36
CA VAL A 210 -12.38 13.77 -0.95
C VAL A 210 -10.92 13.61 -1.36
N GLY A 211 -10.09 13.20 -0.40
CA GLY A 211 -8.72 12.79 -0.62
C GLY A 211 -8.48 11.33 -0.26
N VAL A 212 -7.27 10.86 -0.52
CA VAL A 212 -6.80 9.51 -0.19
C VAL A 212 -5.77 9.60 0.91
N TRP A 213 -6.03 8.89 2.02
CA TRP A 213 -5.01 8.50 2.98
C TRP A 213 -4.43 7.16 2.55
N PHE A 214 -3.13 7.14 2.28
CA PHE A 214 -2.39 5.92 2.01
C PHE A 214 -1.50 5.57 3.20
N GLU A 215 -1.85 4.51 3.92
CA GLU A 215 -1.00 3.98 4.97
C GLU A 215 0.07 3.09 4.32
N HIS A 216 1.25 3.65 4.08
CA HIS A 216 2.31 2.97 3.37
C HIS A 216 3.06 2.02 4.31
N LEU A 217 2.83 0.71 4.15
CA LEU A 217 3.67 -0.28 4.82
C LEU A 217 5.00 -0.42 4.05
N SER A 218 6.12 -0.04 4.68
CA SER A 218 7.43 -0.07 4.03
C SER A 218 7.74 -1.42 3.37
N LYS A 219 8.17 -1.36 2.11
CA LYS A 219 8.50 -2.49 1.23
C LYS A 219 7.29 -3.36 0.82
N ALA A 220 6.08 -2.87 1.04
CA ALA A 220 4.84 -3.41 0.51
C ALA A 220 4.30 -2.57 -0.67
N GLY A 221 5.18 -2.11 -1.57
CA GLY A 221 4.76 -1.55 -2.85
C GLY A 221 4.30 -0.09 -2.87
N GLY A 222 4.66 0.75 -1.89
CA GLY A 222 4.28 2.16 -1.91
C GLY A 222 4.79 2.94 -3.13
N THR A 223 5.94 2.59 -3.70
CA THR A 223 6.40 3.18 -4.98
C THR A 223 5.43 2.87 -6.12
N SER A 224 4.97 1.62 -6.23
CA SER A 224 3.97 1.21 -7.23
C SER A 224 2.63 1.92 -7.01
N MET A 225 2.18 2.01 -5.75
CA MET A 225 0.96 2.74 -5.41
C MET A 225 1.07 4.24 -5.74
N CYS A 226 2.23 4.84 -5.50
CA CYS A 226 2.47 6.24 -5.84
C CYS A 226 2.52 6.48 -7.37
N ASN A 227 3.08 5.53 -8.13
CA ASN A 227 3.04 5.59 -9.59
C ASN A 227 1.59 5.46 -10.10
N LEU A 228 0.80 4.54 -9.53
CA LEU A 228 -0.64 4.45 -9.81
C LEU A 228 -1.38 5.76 -9.52
N ALA A 229 -1.12 6.37 -8.36
CA ALA A 229 -1.71 7.66 -8.02
C ALA A 229 -1.33 8.74 -9.04
N ASN A 230 -0.07 8.81 -9.47
CA ASN A 230 0.38 9.78 -10.47
C ASN A 230 -0.19 9.54 -11.87
N ALA A 231 -0.50 8.30 -12.22
CA ALA A 231 -1.16 7.95 -13.49
C ALA A 231 -2.66 8.29 -13.46
N ASN A 232 -3.32 8.13 -12.31
CA ASN A 232 -4.78 8.23 -12.18
C ASN A 232 -5.25 9.52 -11.49
N MET A 233 -4.35 10.43 -11.08
CA MET A 233 -4.69 11.70 -10.44
C MET A 233 -3.97 12.88 -11.09
N PRO A 234 -4.56 14.08 -11.08
CA PRO A 234 -3.84 15.29 -11.48
C PRO A 234 -2.54 15.46 -10.67
N LYS A 235 -1.42 15.72 -11.34
CA LYS A 235 -0.09 15.87 -10.70
C LYS A 235 -0.06 16.88 -9.54
N LYS A 236 -0.93 17.89 -9.58
CA LYS A 236 -1.04 18.88 -8.49
C LYS A 236 -1.61 18.29 -7.21
N ASP A 237 -2.40 17.22 -7.28
CA ASP A 237 -3.08 16.60 -6.15
C ASP A 237 -2.20 15.58 -5.42
N VAL A 238 -1.16 15.08 -6.09
CA VAL A 238 -0.24 14.07 -5.57
C VAL A 238 1.04 14.74 -5.06
N PRO A 239 1.52 14.46 -3.84
CA PRO A 239 2.82 14.94 -3.37
C PRO A 239 3.98 14.32 -4.17
N GLN A 240 5.09 15.06 -4.31
CA GLN A 240 6.19 14.63 -5.19
C GLN A 240 7.03 13.50 -4.61
N TYR A 241 7.40 13.58 -3.33
CA TYR A 241 8.32 12.63 -2.72
C TYR A 241 7.58 11.36 -2.27
N TYR A 242 7.57 10.32 -3.12
CA TYR A 242 6.85 9.06 -2.86
C TYR A 242 5.41 9.26 -2.37
N CYS A 243 4.73 10.29 -2.90
CA CYS A 243 3.37 10.65 -2.50
C CYS A 243 3.20 11.03 -1.02
N MET A 244 4.30 11.34 -0.32
CA MET A 244 4.30 11.88 1.03
C MET A 244 4.31 13.42 1.01
N PRO A 245 3.53 14.07 1.89
CA PRO A 245 3.65 15.51 2.12
C PRO A 245 5.08 15.92 2.50
N SER A 246 5.42 17.18 2.23
CA SER A 246 6.70 17.78 2.59
C SER A 246 6.50 19.12 3.31
N GLU A 247 7.33 19.41 4.30
CA GLU A 247 7.51 20.71 4.95
C GLU A 247 8.91 21.28 4.64
N PRO A 248 9.17 22.59 4.81
CA PRO A 248 10.44 23.22 4.40
C PRO A 248 11.71 22.49 4.88
N ASP A 249 11.66 21.87 6.05
CA ASP A 249 12.79 21.17 6.67
C ASP A 249 12.60 19.64 6.75
N MET A 250 11.53 19.10 6.15
CA MET A 250 11.18 17.68 6.29
C MET A 250 10.50 17.15 5.02
N VAL A 251 11.23 16.32 4.27
CA VAL A 251 10.82 15.86 2.93
C VAL A 251 9.61 14.91 2.97
N ASP A 252 9.43 14.17 4.06
CA ASP A 252 8.32 13.21 4.25
C ASP A 252 7.26 13.63 5.29
N ALA A 253 7.44 14.83 5.88
CA ALA A 253 6.55 15.57 6.80
C ALA A 253 5.85 14.83 7.95
N ARG A 254 6.05 13.52 8.11
CA ARG A 254 5.60 12.69 9.23
C ARG A 254 4.11 12.88 9.52
N VAL A 255 3.31 12.72 8.48
CA VAL A 255 1.88 13.09 8.50
C VAL A 255 1.05 12.29 9.52
N GLY A 256 1.53 11.12 9.95
CA GLY A 256 0.94 10.39 11.08
C GLY A 256 0.90 11.19 12.39
N GLN A 257 1.85 12.13 12.58
CA GLN A 257 1.91 12.98 13.77
C GLN A 257 1.02 14.22 13.68
N TRP A 258 0.40 14.48 12.52
CA TRP A 258 -0.40 15.66 12.33
C TRP A 258 -1.76 15.51 12.99
N THR A 259 -2.23 16.59 13.60
CA THR A 259 -3.64 16.68 14.02
C THR A 259 -4.53 16.67 12.78
N ASN A 260 -5.78 16.20 12.93
CA ASN A 260 -6.75 16.21 11.84
C ASN A 260 -6.93 17.62 11.25
N ARG A 261 -6.93 18.66 12.09
CA ARG A 261 -7.00 20.06 11.64
C ARG A 261 -5.81 20.46 10.77
N LYS A 262 -4.58 20.07 11.14
CA LYS A 262 -3.39 20.36 10.32
C LYS A 262 -3.49 19.66 8.97
N LEU A 263 -3.94 18.40 8.95
CA LEU A 263 -4.14 17.63 7.73
C LEU A 263 -5.22 18.23 6.82
N GLN A 264 -6.37 18.62 7.38
CA GLN A 264 -7.44 19.31 6.63
C GLN A 264 -6.93 20.61 6.00
N ASN A 265 -6.22 21.44 6.78
CA ASN A 265 -5.61 22.68 6.28
C ASN A 265 -4.61 22.39 5.15
N TYR A 266 -3.76 21.38 5.31
CA TYR A 266 -2.81 20.99 4.26
C TYR A 266 -3.51 20.61 2.96
N ILE A 267 -4.51 19.72 3.03
CA ILE A 267 -5.26 19.27 1.84
C ILE A 267 -5.92 20.47 1.14
N ARG A 268 -6.58 21.34 1.92
CA ARG A 268 -7.29 22.51 1.38
C ARG A 268 -6.35 23.58 0.81
N ASP A 269 -5.28 23.91 1.53
CA ASP A 269 -4.42 25.06 1.22
C ASP A 269 -3.36 24.69 0.18
N LYS A 270 -2.83 23.45 0.24
CA LYS A 270 -1.85 22.94 -0.74
C LYS A 270 -2.51 22.26 -1.95
N LYS A 271 -3.83 22.02 -1.90
CA LYS A 271 -4.58 21.28 -2.93
C LYS A 271 -3.97 19.90 -3.20
N LYS A 272 -3.57 19.21 -2.14
CA LYS A 272 -2.99 17.86 -2.16
C LYS A 272 -4.02 16.89 -1.62
N TYR A 273 -4.58 16.07 -2.50
CA TYR A 273 -5.67 15.13 -2.19
C TYR A 273 -5.19 13.68 -2.12
N PHE A 274 -3.87 13.48 -2.08
CA PHE A 274 -3.25 12.22 -1.72
C PHE A 274 -2.24 12.49 -0.61
N VAL A 275 -2.28 11.69 0.44
CA VAL A 275 -1.41 11.83 1.61
C VAL A 275 -0.95 10.43 2.04
N SER A 276 0.36 10.25 2.19
CA SER A 276 0.93 8.96 2.59
C SER A 276 1.62 9.02 3.96
N ASN A 277 1.36 8.03 4.81
CA ASN A 277 2.01 7.81 6.09
C ASN A 277 2.83 6.51 6.09
N GLU A 278 4.16 6.61 6.05
CA GLU A 278 5.03 5.42 5.99
C GLU A 278 5.60 5.03 7.36
N TRP A 279 6.06 6.00 8.13
CA TRP A 279 7.02 5.73 9.19
C TRP A 279 6.38 5.58 10.56
N GLU A 280 5.29 6.31 10.79
CA GLU A 280 4.53 6.24 12.02
C GLU A 280 3.56 5.06 12.01
N PRO A 281 3.20 4.53 13.19
CA PRO A 281 1.99 3.76 13.34
C PRO A 281 0.76 4.54 12.86
N PHE A 282 -0.27 3.81 12.46
CA PHE A 282 -1.51 4.43 12.01
C PHE A 282 -2.20 5.17 13.17
N PRO A 283 -2.53 6.46 13.01
CA PRO A 283 -3.19 7.23 14.06
C PRO A 283 -4.70 6.99 14.00
N LEU A 284 -5.26 6.30 15.00
CA LEU A 284 -6.67 5.90 15.01
C LEU A 284 -7.66 7.08 14.89
N ASP A 285 -7.25 8.27 15.36
CA ASP A 285 -8.06 9.49 15.27
C ASP A 285 -8.31 9.94 13.82
N LYS A 286 -7.52 9.44 12.85
CA LYS A 286 -7.70 9.78 11.44
C LYS A 286 -9.02 9.28 10.88
N PHE A 287 -9.58 8.18 11.41
CA PHE A 287 -10.90 7.71 10.98
C PHE A 287 -12.03 8.74 11.22
N ASN A 288 -11.82 9.73 12.09
CA ASN A 288 -12.78 10.85 12.26
C ASN A 288 -12.89 11.76 11.03
N MET A 289 -11.98 11.62 10.06
CA MET A 289 -11.99 12.34 8.77
C MET A 289 -12.78 11.61 7.69
N ARG A 290 -13.60 10.63 8.07
CA ARG A 290 -14.59 10.00 7.20
C ARG A 290 -15.87 10.80 7.15
N PRO A 291 -16.71 10.60 6.12
CA PRO A 291 -18.08 11.09 6.15
C PRO A 291 -18.77 10.51 7.40
N SER A 292 -19.31 11.37 8.26
CA SER A 292 -20.11 10.93 9.40
C SER A 292 -21.47 10.45 8.88
N VAL A 293 -21.83 9.20 9.16
CA VAL A 293 -23.15 8.65 8.84
C VAL A 293 -24.26 9.37 9.63
N ASP A 294 -23.92 9.92 10.80
CA ASP A 294 -24.87 10.49 11.76
C ASP A 294 -25.01 12.02 11.68
N GLY A 295 -24.47 12.66 10.62
CA GLY A 295 -24.63 14.11 10.42
C GLY A 295 -23.98 14.97 11.51
N GLY A 296 -22.89 14.49 12.12
CA GLY A 296 -22.10 15.30 13.05
C GLY A 296 -21.67 16.63 12.40
N ASN A 297 -21.45 17.67 13.22
CA ASN A 297 -21.02 19.02 12.83
C ASN A 297 -19.64 19.03 12.14
N HIS A 298 -19.49 18.36 11.01
CA HIS A 298 -18.44 18.63 10.05
C HIS A 298 -18.87 19.84 9.24
N ASP A 299 -17.99 20.83 9.13
CA ASP A 299 -18.16 21.90 8.17
C ASP A 299 -18.22 21.25 6.79
N ASP A 300 -19.26 21.53 6.00
CA ASP A 300 -19.42 21.01 4.63
C ASP A 300 -18.19 21.29 3.73
N SER A 301 -17.30 22.19 4.16
CA SER A 301 -16.03 22.51 3.49
C SER A 301 -14.84 21.64 3.88
N ASP A 302 -14.92 20.81 4.93
CA ASP A 302 -13.81 19.99 5.39
C ASP A 302 -13.60 18.76 4.49
N PRO A 303 -12.34 18.43 4.12
CA PRO A 303 -12.07 17.29 3.27
C PRO A 303 -12.25 15.96 4.02
N TRP A 304 -12.88 14.99 3.35
CA TRP A 304 -12.97 13.60 3.76
C TRP A 304 -11.82 12.75 3.21
N LEU A 305 -11.56 11.62 3.84
CA LEU A 305 -10.52 10.68 3.45
C LEU A 305 -11.09 9.29 3.13
N ILE A 306 -10.61 8.72 2.02
CA ILE A 306 -10.64 7.29 1.72
C ILE A 306 -9.34 6.68 2.25
N PHE A 307 -9.44 5.60 3.01
CA PHE A 307 -8.31 4.93 3.66
C PHE A 307 -7.89 3.71 2.84
N VAL A 308 -6.67 3.78 2.32
CA VAL A 308 -6.08 2.75 1.49
C VAL A 308 -4.76 2.30 2.09
N THR A 309 -4.48 1.01 2.00
CA THR A 309 -3.15 0.47 2.32
C THR A 309 -2.81 -0.69 1.41
N THR A 310 -1.53 -1.05 1.41
CA THR A 310 -1.01 -2.24 0.74
C THR A 310 -0.37 -3.16 1.77
N LEU A 311 -0.62 -4.46 1.64
CA LEU A 311 0.06 -5.51 2.38
C LEU A 311 0.84 -6.38 1.41
N ARG A 312 1.94 -6.96 1.87
CA ARG A 312 2.76 -7.90 1.10
C ARG A 312 3.02 -9.12 1.96
N HIS A 313 3.26 -10.28 1.34
CA HIS A 313 3.65 -11.47 2.09
C HIS A 313 4.77 -11.11 3.09
N PRO A 314 4.61 -11.36 4.40
CA PRO A 314 5.46 -10.79 5.43
C PRO A 314 6.96 -11.07 5.23
N LEU A 315 7.29 -12.29 4.76
CA LEU A 315 8.69 -12.66 4.50
C LEU A 315 9.23 -12.07 3.20
N ASN A 316 8.39 -11.92 2.16
CA ASN A 316 8.82 -11.24 0.93
C ASN A 316 9.11 -9.77 1.21
N ARG A 317 8.31 -9.14 2.09
CA ARG A 317 8.53 -7.79 2.60
C ARG A 317 9.83 -7.69 3.41
N LEU A 318 10.07 -8.60 4.35
CA LEU A 318 11.30 -8.63 5.16
C LEU A 318 12.56 -8.82 4.31
N VAL A 319 12.56 -9.78 3.40
CA VAL A 319 13.67 -10.00 2.46
C VAL A 319 13.88 -8.79 1.57
N SER A 320 12.80 -8.15 1.09
CA SER A 320 12.88 -6.89 0.35
C SER A 320 13.49 -5.75 1.17
N ALA A 321 13.18 -5.65 2.46
CA ALA A 321 13.80 -4.69 3.38
C ALA A 321 15.29 -4.97 3.56
N TYR A 322 15.68 -6.23 3.75
CA TYR A 322 17.07 -6.64 3.86
C TYR A 322 17.87 -6.37 2.58
N LYS A 323 17.35 -6.76 1.41
CA LYS A 323 18.00 -6.48 0.12
C LYS A 323 18.21 -4.98 -0.10
N PHE A 324 17.25 -4.16 0.32
CA PHE A 324 17.35 -2.71 0.20
C PHE A 324 18.31 -2.09 1.21
N TRP A 325 18.02 -2.16 2.51
CA TRP A 325 18.83 -1.47 3.54
C TRP A 325 20.03 -2.27 4.06
N GLY A 326 19.98 -3.59 3.97
CA GLY A 326 21.10 -4.46 4.36
C GLY A 326 22.11 -4.63 3.23
N ILE A 327 21.68 -4.75 1.98
CA ILE A 327 22.59 -5.06 0.86
C ILE A 327 22.88 -3.86 -0.03
N LEU A 328 21.86 -3.21 -0.60
CA LEU A 328 22.04 -2.17 -1.62
C LEU A 328 22.76 -0.92 -1.09
N HIS A 329 22.48 -0.55 0.17
CA HIS A 329 23.02 0.66 0.80
C HIS A 329 24.29 0.44 1.63
N ASN A 330 24.87 -0.76 1.61
CA ASN A 330 26.13 -1.05 2.31
C ASN A 330 27.25 -1.42 1.31
N THR A 331 28.49 -1.03 1.64
CA THR A 331 29.67 -1.46 0.89
C THR A 331 29.83 -2.98 0.96
N ALA A 332 30.51 -3.58 -0.02
CA ALA A 332 30.65 -5.05 -0.09
C ALA A 332 31.22 -5.68 1.19
N GLU A 333 32.15 -4.99 1.85
CA GLU A 333 32.80 -5.42 3.10
C GLU A 333 31.88 -5.31 4.34
N ASN A 334 30.80 -4.53 4.26
CA ASN A 334 29.92 -4.21 5.40
C ASN A 334 28.51 -4.79 5.26
N LYS A 335 28.28 -5.67 4.27
CA LYS A 335 26.97 -6.31 4.09
C LYS A 335 26.72 -7.29 5.25
N PRO A 336 25.73 -7.02 6.14
CA PRO A 336 25.37 -7.96 7.18
C PRO A 336 24.71 -9.20 6.57
N THR A 337 24.73 -10.31 7.28
CA THR A 337 23.81 -11.42 7.01
C THR A 337 22.36 -10.99 7.30
N LEU A 338 21.37 -11.76 6.83
CA LEU A 338 19.96 -11.49 7.14
C LEU A 338 19.71 -11.51 8.66
N ALA A 339 20.25 -12.52 9.35
CA ALA A 339 20.13 -12.64 10.80
C ALA A 339 20.72 -11.42 11.52
N GLU A 340 21.92 -10.98 11.14
CA GLU A 340 22.55 -9.78 11.71
C GLU A 340 21.74 -8.51 11.41
N PHE A 341 21.21 -8.37 10.19
CA PHE A 341 20.36 -7.25 9.83
C PHE A 341 19.12 -7.20 10.72
N LEU A 342 18.39 -8.31 10.84
CA LEU A 342 17.16 -8.39 11.65
C LEU A 342 17.45 -8.17 13.12
N GLN A 343 18.52 -8.77 13.66
CA GLN A 343 18.95 -8.55 15.04
C GLN A 343 19.25 -7.08 15.33
N ARG A 344 19.99 -6.39 14.44
CA ARG A 344 20.27 -4.95 14.59
C ARG A 344 18.99 -4.12 14.58
N ARG A 345 18.01 -4.48 13.73
CA ARG A 345 16.72 -3.77 13.65
C ARG A 345 15.88 -3.99 14.91
N GLU A 346 15.77 -5.24 15.37
CA GLU A 346 15.05 -5.58 16.59
C GLU A 346 15.65 -4.88 17.82
N ASN A 347 16.98 -4.84 17.95
CA ASN A 347 17.67 -4.13 19.03
C ASN A 347 17.34 -2.64 19.04
N ARG A 348 17.36 -2.00 17.86
CA ARG A 348 17.00 -0.59 17.75
C ARG A 348 15.53 -0.34 18.09
N ALA A 349 14.63 -1.20 17.60
CA ALA A 349 13.21 -1.09 17.90
C ALA A 349 12.95 -1.22 19.40
N ARG A 350 13.65 -2.13 20.09
CA ARG A 350 13.57 -2.29 21.55
C ARG A 350 14.09 -1.07 22.30
N ASN A 351 15.21 -0.49 21.85
CA ASN A 351 15.75 0.72 22.44
C ASN A 351 14.79 1.90 22.31
N ASP A 352 14.13 2.04 21.15
CA ASP A 352 13.11 3.06 20.91
C ASP A 352 11.87 2.87 21.82
N MET A 353 11.39 1.63 21.97
CA MET A 353 10.26 1.32 22.85
C MET A 353 10.54 1.56 24.34
N ASN A 354 11.80 1.47 24.77
CA ASN A 354 12.19 1.63 26.17
C ASN A 354 12.54 3.07 26.55
N ASP A 355 12.46 4.04 25.63
CA ASP A 355 12.72 5.44 25.92
C ASP A 355 11.63 6.00 26.87
N PRO A 356 11.96 6.35 28.14
CA PRO A 356 10.99 6.83 29.13
C PRO A 356 10.29 8.14 28.75
N GLN A 357 10.80 8.88 27.77
CA GLN A 357 10.14 10.08 27.26
C GLN A 357 8.98 9.76 26.29
N GLY A 358 8.75 8.48 26.00
CA GLY A 358 7.44 7.91 25.61
C GLY A 358 6.86 8.36 24.27
N LEU A 359 7.61 9.11 23.47
CA LEU A 359 7.14 9.65 22.20
C LEU A 359 8.34 9.95 21.32
N GLY A 360 8.89 8.92 20.69
CA GLY A 360 9.65 8.99 19.43
C GLY A 360 10.44 10.29 19.21
N LYS A 361 11.21 10.77 20.20
CA LYS A 361 12.06 11.97 20.02
C LYS A 361 13.12 11.69 18.95
N HIS A 362 13.42 10.42 18.74
CA HIS A 362 14.24 9.88 17.67
C HIS A 362 13.56 9.86 16.28
N LEU A 363 12.23 9.97 16.17
CA LEU A 363 11.55 10.23 14.89
C LEU A 363 11.86 11.66 14.36
N GLY A 364 12.38 12.54 15.21
CA GLY A 364 12.91 13.85 14.81
C GLY A 364 14.39 13.86 14.40
N ALA A 365 15.12 12.75 14.58
CA ALA A 365 16.55 12.64 14.28
C ALA A 365 16.81 11.57 13.20
N ASN A 366 16.49 11.94 11.95
CA ASN A 366 16.90 11.43 10.64
C ASN A 366 17.07 9.92 10.31
N ASP A 367 17.17 8.94 11.21
CA ASP A 367 17.43 7.53 10.82
C ASP A 367 16.73 6.44 11.66
N ASP A 368 16.17 6.76 12.83
CA ASP A 368 15.69 5.72 13.76
C ASP A 368 14.33 5.09 13.40
N PHE A 369 13.55 5.71 12.50
CA PHE A 369 12.30 5.11 11.99
C PHE A 369 12.52 3.78 11.25
N LEU A 370 13.71 3.59 10.66
CA LEU A 370 14.07 2.34 9.99
C LEU A 370 14.22 1.17 10.98
N ALA A 371 14.34 1.43 12.28
CA ALA A 371 14.43 0.41 13.31
C ALA A 371 13.23 -0.53 13.26
N MET A 372 12.03 0.02 13.04
CA MET A 372 10.79 -0.75 13.05
C MET A 372 10.63 -1.62 11.82
N VAL A 373 11.21 -1.28 10.66
CA VAL A 373 10.90 -2.00 9.40
C VAL A 373 11.36 -3.46 9.40
N GLY A 374 12.39 -3.80 10.18
CA GLY A 374 12.90 -5.16 10.33
C GLY A 374 12.24 -5.97 11.44
N ARG A 375 11.29 -5.39 12.19
CA ARG A 375 10.71 -6.05 13.34
C ARG A 375 9.78 -7.22 12.94
N PRO A 376 9.66 -8.23 13.80
CA PRO A 376 8.57 -9.20 13.75
C PRO A 376 7.18 -8.55 13.87
N ASN A 377 6.21 -9.06 13.09
CA ASN A 377 4.82 -8.57 13.03
C ASN A 377 4.72 -7.04 12.82
N PHE A 378 5.44 -6.55 11.81
CA PHE A 378 5.53 -5.11 11.50
C PHE A 378 4.18 -4.52 11.10
N ALA A 379 3.35 -5.25 10.34
CA ALA A 379 2.03 -4.75 9.97
C ALA A 379 1.13 -4.64 11.21
N MET A 380 1.12 -5.66 12.08
CA MET A 380 0.41 -5.58 13.37
C MET A 380 0.81 -4.37 14.20
N TRP A 381 2.12 -4.10 14.34
CA TRP A 381 2.57 -2.90 15.04
C TRP A 381 2.03 -1.62 14.42
N LYS A 382 2.09 -1.51 13.09
CA LYS A 382 1.65 -0.31 12.38
C LYS A 382 0.15 -0.07 12.58
N PHE A 383 -0.68 -1.09 12.41
CA PHE A 383 -2.14 -0.96 12.49
C PHE A 383 -2.70 -1.01 13.92
N SER A 384 -1.91 -1.43 14.92
CA SER A 384 -2.30 -1.36 16.34
C SER A 384 -2.07 0.02 16.98
N GLY A 385 -1.65 1.02 16.20
CA GLY A 385 -1.24 2.32 16.74
C GLY A 385 0.10 2.25 17.48
N GLY A 386 0.96 1.28 17.15
CA GLY A 386 2.32 1.16 17.69
C GLY A 386 2.44 0.31 18.95
N THR A 387 1.32 -0.25 19.42
CA THR A 387 1.21 -0.96 20.71
C THR A 387 1.68 -2.40 20.69
N MET A 388 1.85 -3.02 19.51
CA MET A 388 2.25 -4.43 19.40
C MET A 388 3.62 -4.64 20.05
N PRO A 389 3.75 -5.52 21.08
CA PRO A 389 5.01 -5.77 21.75
C PRO A 389 6.03 -6.47 20.83
N LEU A 390 7.31 -6.30 21.14
CA LEU A 390 8.39 -7.13 20.59
C LEU A 390 8.49 -8.43 21.40
N PRO A 391 8.98 -9.54 20.79
CA PRO A 391 9.36 -10.74 21.55
C PRO A 391 10.31 -10.40 22.72
N LYS A 392 10.28 -11.14 23.83
CA LYS A 392 11.15 -10.85 24.99
C LYS A 392 12.63 -11.10 24.72
N SER A 393 12.94 -12.16 23.98
CA SER A 393 14.32 -12.52 23.62
C SER A 393 14.57 -12.33 22.13
N ILE A 394 15.73 -11.76 21.83
CA ILE A 394 16.24 -11.64 20.46
C ILE A 394 16.51 -13.06 19.95
N GLY A 395 15.86 -13.45 18.86
CA GLY A 395 16.09 -14.74 18.23
C GLY A 395 15.46 -15.96 18.94
N GLY A 396 14.72 -15.79 20.03
CA GLY A 396 14.01 -16.89 20.68
C GLY A 396 12.82 -17.40 19.87
N ALA A 397 12.48 -18.69 20.04
CA ALA A 397 11.16 -19.21 19.71
C ALA A 397 10.12 -18.40 20.49
N VAL A 398 8.98 -18.09 19.89
CA VAL A 398 8.12 -17.02 20.41
C VAL A 398 7.06 -17.54 21.38
N PRO A 399 7.18 -17.32 22.71
CA PRO A 399 6.01 -17.04 23.52
C PRO A 399 5.75 -15.54 23.38
N TRP A 400 4.77 -15.17 22.55
CA TRP A 400 4.36 -13.77 22.46
C TRP A 400 3.78 -13.38 23.82
N GLY A 401 4.58 -12.67 24.61
CA GLY A 401 4.29 -12.33 26.00
C GLY A 401 4.26 -13.56 26.93
N ASP A 402 4.73 -13.40 28.16
CA ASP A 402 4.26 -14.28 29.25
C ASP A 402 2.80 -13.94 29.64
N ILE A 403 2.29 -12.84 29.06
CA ILE A 403 0.99 -12.25 29.32
C ILE A 403 0.29 -12.13 27.97
N GLU A 404 -0.61 -13.06 27.71
CA GLU A 404 -1.43 -13.11 26.49
C GLU A 404 -2.16 -11.78 26.23
N ASP A 405 -2.60 -11.12 27.31
CA ASP A 405 -3.35 -9.86 27.25
C ASP A 405 -2.58 -8.71 26.56
N GLU A 406 -1.24 -8.70 26.58
CA GLU A 406 -0.43 -7.62 26.00
C GLU A 406 -0.53 -7.59 24.47
N TRP A 407 -0.35 -8.75 23.82
CA TRP A 407 -0.39 -8.82 22.36
C TRP A 407 -1.81 -8.99 21.84
N VAL A 408 -2.71 -9.63 22.60
CA VAL A 408 -4.10 -9.84 22.16
C VAL A 408 -4.80 -8.51 21.94
N ASN A 409 -4.68 -7.56 22.87
CA ASN A 409 -5.30 -6.25 22.71
C ASN A 409 -4.76 -5.52 21.48
N SER A 410 -3.43 -5.54 21.29
CA SER A 410 -2.78 -4.93 20.12
C SER A 410 -3.23 -5.58 18.80
N PHE A 411 -3.36 -6.91 18.78
CA PHE A 411 -3.84 -7.68 17.65
C PHE A 411 -5.29 -7.32 17.31
N LEU A 412 -6.18 -7.30 18.31
CA LEU A 412 -7.58 -6.94 18.14
C LEU A 412 -7.73 -5.51 17.60
N VAL A 413 -6.95 -4.56 18.12
CA VAL A 413 -6.92 -3.18 17.59
C VAL A 413 -6.47 -3.19 16.12
N ALA A 414 -5.38 -3.88 15.78
CA ALA A 414 -4.89 -3.93 14.40
C ALA A 414 -5.91 -4.53 13.42
N VAL A 415 -6.58 -5.61 13.80
CA VAL A 415 -7.65 -6.20 12.98
C VAL A 415 -8.80 -5.22 12.81
N LYS A 416 -9.30 -4.61 13.88
CA LYS A 416 -10.40 -3.63 13.82
C LYS A 416 -10.02 -2.41 13.00
N THR A 417 -8.77 -1.97 13.06
CA THR A 417 -8.22 -0.93 12.19
C THR A 417 -8.30 -1.36 10.73
N LEU A 418 -7.78 -2.53 10.38
CA LEU A 418 -7.79 -3.04 8.99
C LEU A 418 -9.20 -3.29 8.45
N CYS A 419 -10.13 -3.81 9.26
CA CYS A 419 -11.54 -3.97 8.89
C CYS A 419 -12.19 -2.62 8.56
N GLN A 420 -11.71 -1.55 9.18
CA GLN A 420 -12.14 -0.22 8.87
C GLN A 420 -11.46 0.34 7.63
N TYR A 421 -10.46 -0.24 6.95
CA TYR A 421 -9.95 0.38 5.71
C TYR A 421 -10.94 0.24 4.55
N ASP A 422 -11.07 1.30 3.74
CA ASP A 422 -11.90 1.26 2.54
C ASP A 422 -11.32 0.24 1.54
N LEU A 423 -9.99 0.19 1.45
CA LEU A 423 -9.27 -0.75 0.61
C LEU A 423 -7.94 -1.20 1.24
N VAL A 424 -7.76 -2.52 1.34
CA VAL A 424 -6.49 -3.16 1.68
C VAL A 424 -6.07 -4.01 0.49
N ILE A 425 -4.92 -3.72 -0.11
CA ILE A 425 -4.48 -4.35 -1.35
C ILE A 425 -3.32 -5.32 -1.06
N PRO A 426 -3.51 -6.64 -1.23
CA PRO A 426 -2.40 -7.58 -1.27
C PRO A 426 -1.56 -7.32 -2.52
N MET A 427 -0.28 -7.00 -2.35
CA MET A 427 0.61 -6.60 -3.44
C MET A 427 0.78 -7.67 -4.51
N GLU A 428 0.74 -8.94 -4.09
CA GLU A 428 0.77 -10.10 -4.97
C GLU A 428 -0.45 -10.16 -5.92
N LEU A 429 -1.53 -9.43 -5.63
CA LEU A 429 -2.75 -9.34 -6.44
C LEU A 429 -2.90 -8.01 -7.19
N LEU A 430 -2.03 -7.02 -6.96
CA LEU A 430 -2.13 -5.68 -7.58
C LEU A 430 -2.05 -5.70 -9.12
N SER A 431 -1.62 -6.80 -9.75
CA SER A 431 -1.45 -6.89 -11.21
C SER A 431 -2.45 -7.82 -11.90
N THR A 432 -3.05 -8.74 -11.15
CA THR A 432 -3.76 -9.88 -11.73
C THR A 432 -5.27 -9.67 -11.84
N THR A 433 -5.80 -8.59 -11.27
CA THR A 433 -7.24 -8.49 -11.00
C THR A 433 -7.94 -7.25 -11.57
N HIS A 434 -7.31 -6.49 -12.47
CA HIS A 434 -7.72 -5.10 -12.71
C HIS A 434 -8.23 -4.72 -14.10
N GLU A 435 -8.07 -5.57 -15.10
CA GLU A 435 -8.50 -5.24 -16.45
C GLU A 435 -9.47 -6.31 -16.97
N THR A 436 -10.64 -5.86 -17.43
CA THR A 436 -11.46 -6.69 -18.30
C THR A 436 -10.81 -6.77 -19.68
N LYS A 437 -11.28 -7.71 -20.52
CA LYS A 437 -10.82 -7.83 -21.92
C LYS A 437 -11.12 -6.58 -22.77
N ASP A 438 -12.00 -5.68 -22.33
CA ASP A 438 -12.33 -4.44 -23.04
C ASP A 438 -11.58 -3.21 -22.49
N GLY A 439 -10.70 -3.41 -21.50
CA GLY A 439 -9.92 -2.34 -20.88
C GLY A 439 -10.69 -1.55 -19.81
N SER A 440 -11.93 -1.93 -19.48
CA SER A 440 -12.60 -1.39 -18.30
C SER A 440 -11.97 -1.94 -17.01
N GLY A 441 -11.74 -1.05 -16.05
CA GLY A 441 -11.23 -1.43 -14.73
C GLY A 441 -12.22 -2.35 -14.01
N VAL A 442 -11.73 -3.43 -13.42
CA VAL A 442 -12.52 -4.34 -12.55
C VAL A 442 -11.88 -4.48 -11.19
N GLY A 443 -12.74 -4.69 -10.19
CA GLY A 443 -12.35 -5.06 -8.84
C GLY A 443 -12.14 -3.89 -7.87
N PRO A 444 -11.73 -4.19 -6.62
CA PRO A 444 -11.81 -3.27 -5.50
C PRO A 444 -11.09 -1.94 -5.69
N LEU A 445 -9.99 -1.89 -6.46
CA LEU A 445 -9.29 -0.63 -6.72
C LEU A 445 -10.11 0.32 -7.59
N TYR A 446 -10.68 -0.20 -8.68
CA TYR A 446 -11.58 0.57 -9.54
C TYR A 446 -12.87 0.92 -8.80
N ASP A 447 -13.44 -0.02 -8.05
CA ASP A 447 -14.68 0.22 -7.30
C ASP A 447 -14.54 1.35 -6.29
N ILE A 448 -13.41 1.41 -5.57
CA ILE A 448 -13.17 2.39 -4.53
C ILE A 448 -12.60 3.70 -5.08
N LEU A 449 -11.61 3.65 -5.98
CA LEU A 449 -10.85 4.82 -6.42
C LEU A 449 -11.17 5.26 -7.86
N GLY A 450 -11.80 4.41 -8.67
CA GLY A 450 -12.03 4.66 -10.10
C GLY A 450 -10.77 4.62 -10.95
N TRP A 451 -9.68 4.08 -10.43
CA TRP A 451 -8.41 4.01 -11.14
C TRP A 451 -8.42 2.85 -12.14
N ASP A 452 -8.09 3.16 -13.38
CA ASP A 452 -8.12 2.27 -14.54
C ASP A 452 -6.79 2.26 -15.32
N SER A 453 -5.88 3.17 -15.02
CA SER A 453 -4.61 3.31 -15.72
C SER A 453 -3.53 2.48 -15.02
N PHE A 454 -3.47 1.20 -15.36
CA PHE A 454 -2.53 0.22 -14.80
C PHE A 454 -1.26 0.03 -15.64
N GLU A 455 -1.30 0.37 -16.94
CA GLU A 455 -0.21 0.14 -17.90
C GLU A 455 1.12 0.82 -17.50
N ASP A 456 1.07 1.94 -16.76
CA ASP A 456 2.25 2.69 -16.29
C ASP A 456 2.72 2.31 -14.87
N SER A 457 1.97 1.44 -14.17
CA SER A 457 2.24 1.09 -12.76
C SER A 457 3.24 -0.06 -12.58
N HIS A 458 3.48 -0.81 -13.64
CA HIS A 458 4.48 -1.86 -13.71
C HIS A 458 5.85 -1.29 -14.09
N VAL A 459 6.41 -0.41 -13.25
CA VAL A 459 7.79 0.04 -13.45
C VAL A 459 8.59 0.01 -12.16
N VAL A 460 9.74 -0.67 -12.23
CA VAL A 460 10.95 -0.20 -11.57
C VAL A 460 11.94 0.16 -12.68
N ASN A 461 12.34 1.44 -12.73
CA ASN A 461 13.10 2.03 -13.83
C ASN A 461 14.62 1.81 -13.73
N THR A 462 15.11 0.92 -12.86
CA THR A 462 16.55 0.63 -12.76
C THR A 462 16.83 -0.78 -12.22
N GLY A 463 17.33 -1.67 -13.09
CA GLY A 463 17.84 -3.02 -12.77
C GLY A 463 16.88 -4.18 -13.04
N PRO A 464 17.39 -5.42 -13.28
CA PRO A 464 16.54 -6.59 -13.41
C PRO A 464 15.86 -6.91 -12.08
N ILE A 465 14.53 -6.94 -12.09
CA ILE A 465 13.69 -7.26 -10.93
C ILE A 465 14.05 -8.66 -10.43
N LEU A 466 14.47 -8.76 -9.18
CA LEU A 466 14.29 -9.99 -8.42
C LEU A 466 13.16 -9.70 -7.43
N ASN A 467 11.93 -10.00 -7.82
CA ASN A 467 10.82 -10.09 -6.88
C ASN A 467 11.30 -11.02 -5.77
N SER A 468 11.37 -10.51 -4.53
CA SER A 468 11.76 -11.38 -3.42
C SER A 468 10.77 -12.52 -3.33
N LYS A 469 11.29 -13.74 -3.46
CA LYS A 469 10.53 -14.97 -3.30
C LYS A 469 11.17 -15.71 -2.14
N ALA A 470 10.72 -15.36 -0.94
CA ALA A 470 11.28 -15.83 0.33
C ALA A 470 11.41 -17.36 0.33
N LYS A 471 10.32 -18.06 0.05
CA LYS A 471 10.25 -19.53 0.04
C LYS A 471 11.03 -20.17 -1.11
N GLU A 472 10.97 -19.60 -2.32
CA GLU A 472 11.50 -20.27 -3.52
C GLU A 472 13.00 -20.10 -3.72
N SER A 473 13.59 -18.98 -3.29
CA SER A 473 14.95 -18.61 -3.73
C SER A 473 15.78 -17.79 -2.76
N ASP A 474 15.18 -17.18 -1.74
CA ASP A 474 15.88 -16.18 -0.91
C ASP A 474 16.22 -16.65 0.50
N LEU A 475 15.53 -17.67 1.02
CA LEU A 475 15.75 -18.22 2.36
C LEU A 475 15.96 -19.73 2.27
N SER A 476 16.79 -20.28 3.17
CA SER A 476 16.73 -21.72 3.46
C SER A 476 15.39 -22.09 4.10
N GLU A 477 15.02 -23.37 4.03
CA GLU A 477 13.78 -23.87 4.66
C GLU A 477 13.73 -23.56 6.16
N GLN A 478 14.85 -23.78 6.88
CA GLN A 478 14.96 -23.44 8.29
C GLN A 478 14.77 -21.93 8.55
N GLU A 479 15.43 -21.06 7.79
CA GLU A 479 15.27 -19.61 7.94
C GLU A 479 13.84 -19.15 7.63
N TYR A 480 13.23 -19.73 6.60
CA TYR A 480 11.84 -19.49 6.26
C TYR A 480 10.94 -19.85 7.44
N ASP A 481 11.15 -21.03 8.03
CA ASP A 481 10.35 -21.51 9.13
C ASP A 481 10.48 -20.62 10.37
N GLU A 482 11.70 -20.29 10.78
CA GLU A 482 11.92 -19.43 11.94
C GLU A 482 11.31 -18.03 11.74
N LEU A 483 11.40 -17.47 10.53
CA LEU A 483 10.85 -16.15 10.24
C LEU A 483 9.33 -16.19 10.09
N TRP A 484 8.76 -17.28 9.57
CA TRP A 484 7.32 -17.48 9.52
C TRP A 484 6.75 -17.42 10.93
N ASP A 485 7.32 -18.17 11.89
CA ASP A 485 6.84 -18.23 13.27
C ASP A 485 6.93 -16.87 13.97
N LYS A 486 8.02 -16.14 13.72
CA LYS A 486 8.20 -14.76 14.20
C LYS A 486 7.21 -13.78 13.57
N ASN A 487 6.63 -14.08 12.42
CA ASN A 487 5.68 -13.20 11.73
C ASN A 487 4.28 -13.79 11.62
N ARG A 488 3.94 -14.76 12.47
CA ARG A 488 2.66 -15.51 12.36
C ARG A 488 1.41 -14.62 12.37
N MET A 489 1.42 -13.50 13.09
CA MET A 489 0.26 -12.61 13.14
C MET A 489 0.11 -11.85 11.81
N ASP A 490 1.24 -11.35 11.29
CA ASP A 490 1.31 -10.77 9.95
C ASP A 490 0.95 -11.79 8.86
N MET A 491 1.23 -13.08 9.05
CA MET A 491 0.79 -14.15 8.13
C MET A 491 -0.73 -14.28 8.12
N VAL A 492 -1.36 -14.40 9.30
CA VAL A 492 -2.82 -14.51 9.43
C VAL A 492 -3.51 -13.33 8.76
N ILE A 493 -3.08 -12.08 9.02
CA ILE A 493 -3.71 -10.92 8.38
C ILE A 493 -3.42 -10.81 6.89
N TYR A 494 -2.26 -11.26 6.41
CA TYR A 494 -1.95 -11.28 4.99
C TYR A 494 -2.90 -12.23 4.23
N TYR A 495 -3.06 -13.46 4.71
CA TYR A 495 -3.97 -14.43 4.08
C TYR A 495 -5.44 -14.02 4.22
N TRP A 496 -5.83 -13.47 5.37
CA TRP A 496 -7.17 -12.91 5.56
C TRP A 496 -7.46 -11.77 4.59
N THR A 497 -6.57 -10.78 4.48
CA THR A 497 -6.79 -9.64 3.57
C THR A 497 -6.78 -10.05 2.10
N ARG A 498 -6.01 -11.08 1.72
CA ARG A 498 -6.13 -11.73 0.41
C ARG A 498 -7.51 -12.33 0.19
N ALA A 499 -8.02 -13.09 1.15
CA ALA A 499 -9.34 -13.66 1.07
C ALA A 499 -10.43 -12.59 0.97
N VAL A 500 -10.37 -11.54 1.79
CA VAL A 500 -11.30 -10.39 1.72
C VAL A 500 -11.24 -9.73 0.34
N TYR A 501 -10.04 -9.49 -0.18
CA TYR A 501 -9.86 -8.84 -1.48
C TYR A 501 -10.44 -9.67 -2.63
N LEU A 502 -10.09 -10.96 -2.70
CA LEU A 502 -10.60 -11.87 -3.72
C LEU A 502 -12.11 -12.12 -3.58
N THR A 503 -12.62 -12.19 -2.36
CA THR A 503 -14.07 -12.30 -2.09
C THR A 503 -14.79 -11.07 -2.64
N ARG A 504 -14.24 -9.87 -2.45
CA ARG A 504 -14.80 -8.64 -3.03
C ARG A 504 -14.74 -8.62 -4.57
N ILE A 505 -13.84 -9.37 -5.21
CA ILE A 505 -13.82 -9.53 -6.67
C ILE A 505 -14.86 -10.56 -7.11
N HIS A 506 -14.80 -11.78 -6.58
CA HIS A 506 -15.50 -12.94 -7.12
C HIS A 506 -16.90 -13.14 -6.56
N CYS A 507 -17.20 -12.55 -5.40
CA CYS A 507 -18.51 -12.64 -4.75
C CYS A 507 -19.29 -11.30 -4.77
N ALA A 508 -18.81 -10.26 -5.46
CA ALA A 508 -19.37 -8.90 -5.41
C ALA A 508 -20.88 -8.83 -5.68
N SER A 509 -21.37 -9.56 -6.68
CA SER A 509 -22.80 -9.60 -7.05
C SER A 509 -23.71 -10.24 -6.00
N ARG A 510 -23.12 -10.85 -4.96
CA ARG A 510 -23.82 -11.57 -3.89
C ARG A 510 -23.62 -10.90 -2.52
N LEU A 511 -22.76 -9.90 -2.44
CA LEU A 511 -22.45 -9.13 -1.23
C LEU A 511 -23.08 -7.74 -1.36
N VAL A 512 -24.38 -7.63 -1.08
CA VAL A 512 -25.04 -6.32 -0.92
C VAL A 512 -25.04 -5.95 0.57
N ALA A 513 -24.77 -4.67 0.83
CA ALA A 513 -24.60 -4.07 2.15
C ALA A 513 -25.83 -4.19 3.05
#